data_AF-A0A9E1W1L1-F1
#
_entry.id   AF-A0A9E1W1L1-F1
#
_cell.length_a   1.000
_cell.length_b   1.000
_cell.length_c   1.000
_cell.angle_alpha   90.00
_cell.angle_beta   90.00
_cell.angle_gamma   90.00
#
_symmetry.space_group_name_H-M   'P 1'
#
loop_
_entity.id
_entity.type
_entity.pdbx_description
1 polymer ?
#
loop_
_entity_poly.entity_id
_entity_poly.type
_entity_poly.pdbx_seq_one_letter_code
_entity_poly.pdbx_strand_id
1 'polypeptide(L)'
;MKNMFRLNLLAVLLLCMPTFAAEGIAVIDMRTAVLSTQAANNAFKALEEDADYSANLEKAQSLQAERQTIAEKLQKELETLSQEDIAKMQKDIQAKGKDIEFLAGKIQQA
;
A
#
# COMPACT_ATOMS: atom_id res chain seq x y z
N MET A 1 -24.34 -51.95 3.49
CA MET A 1 -23.40 -50.89 3.02
C MET A 1 -23.96 -50.02 1.89
N LYS A 2 -24.60 -50.56 0.84
CA LYS A 2 -25.13 -49.78 -0.30
C LYS A 2 -26.15 -48.69 0.09
N ASN A 3 -27.01 -48.94 1.08
CA ASN A 3 -28.00 -47.96 1.55
C ASN A 3 -27.39 -46.88 2.45
N MET A 4 -26.32 -47.20 3.20
CA MET A 4 -25.58 -46.22 4.00
C MET A 4 -24.76 -45.28 3.11
N PHE A 5 -24.17 -45.80 2.03
CA PHE A 5 -23.48 -44.98 1.04
C PHE A 5 -24.46 -44.01 0.34
N ARG A 6 -25.66 -44.49 -0.02
CA ARG A 6 -26.73 -43.66 -0.59
C ARG A 6 -27.22 -42.59 0.39
N LEU A 7 -27.35 -42.93 1.68
CA LEU A 7 -27.74 -41.98 2.71
C LEU A 7 -26.69 -40.89 2.93
N ASN A 8 -25.41 -41.27 2.99
CA ASN A 8 -24.31 -40.32 3.11
C ASN A 8 -24.19 -39.42 1.86
N LEU A 9 -24.39 -39.98 0.66
CA LEU A 9 -24.42 -39.20 -0.58
C LEU A 9 -25.55 -38.16 -0.59
N LEU A 10 -26.73 -38.54 -0.10
CA LEU A 10 -27.88 -37.65 0.02
C LEU A 10 -27.62 -36.53 1.04
N ALA A 11 -26.95 -36.84 2.16
CA ALA A 11 -26.58 -35.85 3.17
C ALA A 11 -25.59 -34.80 2.65
N VAL A 12 -24.59 -35.22 1.87
CA VAL A 12 -23.63 -34.30 1.22
C VAL A 12 -24.34 -33.41 0.19
N LEU A 13 -25.28 -33.97 -0.59
CA LEU A 13 -26.05 -33.21 -1.57
C LEU A 13 -26.91 -32.11 -0.92
N LEU A 14 -27.46 -32.38 0.28
CA LEU A 14 -28.26 -31.42 1.04
C LEU A 14 -27.42 -30.27 1.62
N LEU A 15 -26.15 -30.52 1.96
CA LEU A 15 -25.22 -29.49 2.45
C LEU A 15 -24.67 -28.57 1.34
N CYS A 16 -24.78 -28.98 0.07
CA CYS A 16 -24.36 -28.18 -1.09
C CYS A 16 -25.45 -27.26 -1.66
N MET A 17 -26.60 -27.12 -0.98
CA MET A 17 -27.63 -26.18 -1.40
C MET A 17 -27.09 -24.74 -1.30
N PRO A 18 -27.09 -23.94 -2.38
CA PRO A 18 -26.68 -22.55 -2.29
C PRO A 18 -27.63 -21.79 -1.36
N THR A 19 -27.09 -20.95 -0.48
CA THR A 19 -27.90 -20.08 0.38
C THR A 19 -28.55 -19.01 -0.49
N PHE A 20 -29.88 -18.91 -0.45
CA PHE A 20 -30.59 -17.80 -1.07
C PHE A 20 -30.24 -16.50 -0.35
N ALA A 21 -30.02 -15.42 -1.11
CA ALA A 21 -29.90 -14.09 -0.53
C ALA A 21 -31.22 -13.76 0.20
N ALA A 22 -31.15 -13.29 1.44
CA ALA A 22 -32.33 -12.87 2.19
C ALA A 22 -32.99 -11.70 1.46
N GLU A 23 -34.28 -11.84 1.13
CA GLU A 23 -35.05 -10.76 0.50
C GLU A 23 -35.04 -9.51 1.38
N GLY A 24 -34.75 -8.36 0.79
CA GLY A 24 -34.70 -7.08 1.49
C GLY A 24 -33.40 -6.77 2.24
N ILE A 25 -32.38 -7.63 2.19
CA ILE A 25 -31.06 -7.37 2.80
C ILE A 25 -29.99 -7.24 1.71
N ALA A 26 -29.37 -6.07 1.64
CA ALA A 26 -28.20 -5.81 0.80
C ALA A 26 -27.02 -5.39 1.67
N VAL A 27 -25.83 -5.91 1.38
CA VAL A 27 -24.58 -5.48 2.01
C VAL A 27 -23.86 -4.56 1.04
N ILE A 28 -23.62 -3.33 1.46
CA ILE A 28 -22.90 -2.33 0.68
C ILE A 28 -21.49 -2.22 1.23
N ASP A 29 -20.50 -2.44 0.38
CA ASP A 29 -19.13 -2.02 0.65
C ASP A 29 -19.04 -0.51 0.44
N MET A 30 -19.12 0.25 1.53
CA MET A 30 -19.08 1.71 1.49
C MET A 30 -17.76 2.26 0.93
N ARG A 31 -16.62 1.55 1.14
CA ARG A 31 -15.34 1.98 0.57
C ARG A 31 -15.42 1.93 -0.95
N THR A 32 -15.83 0.77 -1.47
CA THR A 32 -15.96 0.58 -2.91
C THR A 32 -17.02 1.51 -3.48
N ALA A 33 -18.18 1.63 -2.84
CA ALA A 33 -19.27 2.48 -3.29
C ALA A 33 -18.90 3.96 -3.37
N VAL A 34 -18.09 4.47 -2.44
CA VAL A 34 -17.62 5.88 -2.45
C VAL A 34 -16.47 6.06 -3.44
N LEU A 35 -15.48 5.17 -3.43
CA LEU A 35 -14.28 5.30 -4.28
C LEU A 35 -14.56 5.00 -5.75
N SER A 36 -15.62 4.25 -6.08
CA SER A 36 -16.02 4.00 -7.47
C SER A 36 -16.84 5.13 -8.08
N THR A 37 -17.16 6.19 -7.33
CA THR A 37 -17.95 7.31 -7.84
C THR A 37 -17.15 8.18 -8.82
N GLN A 38 -17.87 8.82 -9.74
CA GLN A 38 -17.25 9.80 -10.65
C GLN A 38 -16.63 10.98 -9.88
N ALA A 39 -17.25 11.41 -8.77
CA ALA A 39 -16.75 12.48 -7.93
C ALA A 39 -15.39 12.11 -7.29
N ALA A 40 -15.27 10.89 -6.74
CA ALA A 40 -14.00 10.40 -6.21
C ALA A 40 -12.92 10.31 -7.30
N ASN A 41 -13.26 9.75 -8.47
CA ASN A 41 -12.34 9.68 -9.61
C ASN A 41 -11.84 11.06 -10.06
N ASN A 42 -12.72 12.07 -10.09
CA ASN A 42 -12.35 13.43 -10.45
C ASN A 42 -11.48 14.10 -9.38
N ALA A 43 -11.76 13.84 -8.11
CA ALA A 43 -10.93 14.35 -7.01
C ALA A 43 -9.50 13.76 -7.06
N PHE A 44 -9.36 12.46 -7.31
CA PHE A 44 -8.04 11.84 -7.48
C PHE A 44 -7.30 12.39 -8.70
N LYS A 45 -7.98 12.59 -9.83
CA LYS A 45 -7.37 13.21 -11.01
C LYS A 45 -6.90 14.64 -10.73
N ALA A 46 -7.71 15.44 -10.04
CA ALA A 46 -7.33 16.79 -9.67
C ALA A 46 -6.10 16.80 -8.74
N LEU A 47 -6.02 15.83 -7.81
CA LEU A 47 -4.86 15.65 -6.94
C LEU A 47 -3.61 15.18 -7.72
N GLU A 48 -3.76 14.27 -8.67
CA GLU A 48 -2.65 13.83 -9.55
C GLU A 48 -2.15 14.95 -10.47
N GLU A 49 -3.07 15.78 -10.98
CA GLU A 49 -2.75 16.93 -11.82
C GLU A 49 -2.21 18.13 -11.02
N ASP A 50 -2.36 18.14 -9.70
CA ASP A 50 -1.78 19.15 -8.84
C ASP A 50 -0.25 19.08 -8.90
N ALA A 51 0.34 20.17 -9.41
CA ALA A 51 1.77 20.23 -9.67
C ALA A 51 2.59 20.11 -8.38
N ASP A 52 2.09 20.65 -7.26
CA ASP A 52 2.77 20.57 -5.98
C ASP A 52 2.72 19.15 -5.41
N TYR A 53 1.55 18.48 -5.47
CA TYR A 53 1.41 17.08 -5.06
C TYR A 53 2.35 16.16 -5.85
N SER A 54 2.28 16.21 -7.18
CA SER A 54 3.09 15.36 -8.05
C SER A 54 4.59 15.63 -7.89
N ALA A 55 5.01 16.90 -7.80
CA ALA A 55 6.42 17.24 -7.59
C ALA A 55 6.93 16.80 -6.20
N ASN A 56 6.12 16.96 -5.15
CA ASN A 56 6.49 16.49 -3.81
C ASN A 56 6.56 14.96 -3.74
N LEU A 57 5.65 14.25 -4.43
CA LEU A 57 5.63 12.80 -4.53
C LEU A 57 6.89 12.27 -5.24
N GLU A 58 7.21 12.80 -6.41
CA GLU A 58 8.41 12.41 -7.17
C GLU A 58 9.68 12.67 -6.34
N LYS A 59 9.76 13.83 -5.68
CA LYS A 59 10.90 14.18 -4.82
C LYS A 59 11.02 13.22 -3.63
N ALA A 60 9.91 12.86 -3.00
CA ALA A 60 9.91 11.90 -1.89
C ALA A 60 10.40 10.52 -2.35
N GLN A 61 9.96 10.05 -3.52
CA GLN A 61 10.41 8.79 -4.11
C GLN A 61 11.90 8.81 -4.46
N SER A 62 12.38 9.90 -5.05
CA SER A 62 13.80 10.10 -5.36
C SER A 62 14.66 10.05 -4.10
N LEU A 63 14.29 10.78 -3.05
CA LEU A 63 15.00 10.77 -1.77
C LEU A 63 14.97 9.40 -1.09
N GLN A 64 13.86 8.67 -1.21
CA GLN A 64 13.74 7.30 -0.71
C GLN A 64 14.72 6.35 -1.43
N ALA A 65 14.83 6.46 -2.76
CA ALA A 65 15.77 5.67 -3.56
C ALA A 65 17.23 6.02 -3.25
N GLU A 66 17.54 7.30 -3.07
CA GLU A 66 18.87 7.75 -2.66
C GLU A 66 19.23 7.25 -1.25
N ARG A 67 18.29 7.33 -0.30
CA ARG A 67 18.50 6.81 1.06
C ARG A 67 18.79 5.32 1.04
N GLN A 68 18.06 4.56 0.23
CA GLN A 68 18.30 3.13 0.07
C GLN A 68 19.68 2.85 -0.54
N THR A 69 20.06 3.58 -1.60
CA THR A 69 21.39 3.46 -2.22
C THR A 69 22.50 3.72 -1.21
N ILE A 70 22.37 4.76 -0.37
CA ILE A 70 23.36 5.06 0.68
C ILE A 70 23.39 3.95 1.73
N ALA A 71 22.24 3.42 2.16
CA ALA A 71 22.19 2.32 3.11
C ALA A 71 22.85 1.04 2.55
N GLU A 72 22.60 0.72 1.28
CA GLU A 72 23.23 -0.42 0.60
C GLU A 72 24.74 -0.24 0.45
N LYS A 73 25.18 0.98 0.08
CA LYS A 73 26.61 1.30 0.00
C LYS A 73 27.28 1.18 1.36
N LEU A 74 26.66 1.76 2.40
CA LEU A 74 27.15 1.69 3.76
C LEU A 74 27.26 0.24 4.23
N GLN A 75 26.28 -0.62 3.93
CA GLN A 75 26.31 -2.04 4.29
C GLN A 75 27.40 -2.81 3.55
N LYS A 76 27.57 -2.56 2.24
CA LYS A 76 28.55 -3.29 1.40
C LYS A 76 29.98 -2.86 1.65
N GLU A 77 30.20 -1.58 1.88
CA GLU A 77 31.54 -0.98 1.97
C GLU A 77 31.93 -0.66 3.42
N LEU A 78 31.18 -1.14 4.42
CA LEU A 78 31.37 -0.79 5.84
C LEU A 78 32.79 -1.07 6.34
N GLU A 79 33.42 -2.13 5.83
CA GLU A 79 34.77 -2.56 6.20
C GLU A 79 35.87 -1.81 5.44
N THR A 80 35.53 -1.15 4.33
CA THR A 80 36.49 -0.44 3.45
C THR A 80 36.42 1.08 3.58
N LEU A 81 35.32 1.60 4.10
CA LEU A 81 35.08 3.04 4.28
C LEU A 81 35.84 3.59 5.49
N SER A 82 36.21 4.86 5.41
CA SER A 82 36.75 5.56 6.57
C SER A 82 35.63 5.86 7.59
N GLN A 83 36.02 6.06 8.86
CA GLN A 83 35.06 6.46 9.90
C GLN A 83 34.38 7.80 9.60
N GLU A 84 35.07 8.70 8.89
CA GLU A 84 34.52 9.99 8.46
C GLU A 84 33.45 9.81 7.38
N ASP A 85 33.70 8.91 6.41
CA ASP A 85 32.73 8.59 5.36
C ASP A 85 31.49 7.89 5.93
N ILE A 86 31.66 6.98 6.88
CA ILE A 86 30.56 6.31 7.59
C ILE A 86 29.69 7.35 8.31
N ALA A 87 30.31 8.27 9.07
CA ALA A 87 29.59 9.32 9.78
C ALA A 87 28.84 10.26 8.82
N LYS A 88 29.45 10.59 7.68
CA LYS A 88 28.81 11.40 6.63
C LYS A 88 27.60 10.70 6.03
N MET A 89 27.72 9.42 5.67
CA MET A 89 26.60 8.65 5.11
C MET A 89 25.46 8.45 6.11
N GLN A 90 25.77 8.23 7.39
CA GLN A 90 24.74 8.18 8.43
C GLN A 90 24.00 9.51 8.58
N LYS A 91 24.73 10.63 8.50
CA LYS A 91 24.13 11.98 8.53
C LYS A 91 23.27 12.24 7.29
N ASP A 92 23.71 11.81 6.11
CA ASP A 92 22.93 11.94 4.87
C ASP A 92 21.64 11.11 4.93
N ILE A 93 21.69 9.89 5.49
CA ILE A 93 20.49 9.07 5.72
C ILE A 93 19.51 9.80 6.64
N GLN A 94 19.98 10.40 7.74
CA GLN A 94 19.12 11.15 8.67
C GLN A 94 18.52 12.40 8.03
N ALA A 95 19.32 13.16 7.27
CA ALA A 95 18.86 14.36 6.59
C ALA A 95 17.77 14.02 5.56
N LYS A 96 18.02 13.01 4.71
CA LYS A 96 17.03 12.51 3.75
C LYS A 96 15.77 11.97 4.43
N GLY A 97 15.92 11.33 5.59
CA GLY A 97 14.77 10.89 6.41
C GLY A 97 13.86 12.06 6.80
N LYS A 98 14.43 13.16 7.31
CA LYS A 98 13.67 14.36 7.67
C LYS A 98 13.02 15.04 6.46
N ASP A 99 13.72 15.08 5.33
CA ASP A 99 13.17 15.65 4.09
C ASP A 99 11.98 14.83 3.58
N ILE A 100 12.06 13.50 3.67
CA ILE A 100 10.95 12.59 3.33
C ILE A 100 9.77 12.80 4.27
N GLU A 101 9.99 12.91 5.59
CA GLU A 101 8.93 13.18 6.56
C GLU A 101 8.24 14.53 6.28
N PHE A 102 9.02 15.55 5.95
CA PHE A 102 8.48 16.86 5.59
C PHE A 102 7.64 16.80 4.30
N LEU A 103 8.12 16.11 3.27
CA LEU A 103 7.39 15.93 2.02
C LEU A 103 6.13 15.08 2.22
N ALA A 104 6.20 14.01 3.04
CA ALA A 104 5.04 13.21 3.40
C ALA A 104 3.97 14.06 4.12
N GLY A 105 4.39 14.96 5.00
CA GLY A 105 3.49 15.92 5.66
C GLY A 105 2.81 16.87 4.68
N LYS A 106 3.54 17.33 3.65
CA LYS A 106 2.95 18.14 2.56
C LYS A 106 1.97 17.35 1.71
N ILE A 107 2.34 16.13 1.31
CA ILE A 107 1.51 15.22 0.51
C ILE A 107 0.22 14.87 1.24
N GLN A 108 0.27 14.67 2.56
CA GLN A 108 -0.91 14.36 3.37
C GLN A 108 -1.89 15.54 3.49
N GLN A 109 -1.42 16.77 3.31
CA GLN A 109 -2.23 17.99 3.42
C GLN A 109 -2.87 18.41 2.09
N ALA A 110 -2.43 17.82 0.97
CA ALA A 110 -3.00 18.02 -0.36
C ALA A 110 -4.28 17.18 -0.54
#